data_AF-U1PBF8-F1
#
_entry.id   AF-U1PBF8-F1
#
_cell.length_a   1.000
_cell.length_b   1.000
_cell.length_c   1.000
_cell.angle_alpha   90.00
_cell.angle_beta   90.00
_cell.angle_gamma   90.00
#
_symmetry.space_group_name_H-M   'P 1'
#
loop_
_entity.id
_entity.type
_entity.pdbx_description
1 polymer ?
#
loop_
_entity_poly.entity_id
_entity_poly.type
_entity_poly.pdbx_seq_one_letter_code
_entity_poly.pdbx_strand_id
1 'polypeptide(L)'
;MLSEDRLEQTYPDYDDQIRHTVRVPPEQAETVSPATVLRPALAERVETDLFTHQATGLERLANGDNIVATTSTSSGKTWIYALQMA
;
A
#
# COMPACT_ATOMS: atom_id res chain seq x y z
N MET A 1 -17.90 -11.57 0.79
CA MET A 1 -16.79 -12.40 0.29
C MET A 1 -17.27 -13.15 -0.94
N LEU A 2 -16.38 -13.31 -1.92
CA LEU A 2 -16.57 -14.23 -3.05
C LEU A 2 -16.34 -15.65 -2.54
N SER A 3 -17.29 -16.56 -2.73
CA SER A 3 -17.21 -17.99 -2.38
C SER A 3 -18.01 -18.80 -3.40
N GLU A 4 -17.71 -20.08 -3.54
CA GLU A 4 -18.39 -21.00 -4.47
C GLU A 4 -19.90 -21.07 -4.16
N ASP A 5 -20.29 -21.29 -2.90
CA ASP A 5 -21.70 -21.25 -2.46
C ASP A 5 -22.43 -19.96 -2.87
N ARG A 6 -21.71 -18.83 -2.86
CA ARG A 6 -22.30 -17.54 -3.23
C ARG A 6 -22.43 -17.43 -4.74
N LEU A 7 -21.51 -17.99 -5.52
CA LEU A 7 -21.59 -18.00 -6.97
C LEU A 7 -22.72 -18.89 -7.46
N GLU A 8 -22.90 -20.08 -6.88
CA GLU A 8 -24.06 -20.94 -7.15
C GLU A 8 -25.40 -20.23 -6.89
N GLN A 9 -25.47 -19.41 -5.84
CA GLN A 9 -26.68 -18.67 -5.48
C GLN A 9 -26.91 -17.39 -6.31
N THR A 10 -25.86 -16.81 -6.89
CA THR A 10 -25.94 -15.46 -7.50
C THR A 10 -25.66 -15.43 -9.00
N TYR A 11 -25.08 -16.49 -9.56
CA TYR A 11 -24.78 -16.63 -10.98
C TYR A 11 -25.54 -17.82 -11.55
N PRO A 12 -26.64 -17.58 -12.31
CA PRO A 12 -27.49 -18.64 -12.86
C PRO A 12 -26.78 -19.69 -13.73
N ASP A 13 -25.65 -19.32 -14.33
CA ASP A 13 -24.87 -20.17 -15.22
C ASP A 13 -23.59 -20.72 -14.55
N TYR A 14 -23.46 -20.59 -13.23
CA TYR A 14 -22.36 -21.19 -12.50
C TYR A 14 -22.51 -22.73 -12.49
N ASP A 15 -21.47 -23.42 -12.95
CA ASP A 15 -21.37 -24.87 -13.14
C ASP A 15 -19.90 -25.28 -12.91
N ASP A 16 -19.44 -25.12 -11.67
CA ASP A 16 -18.10 -25.52 -11.19
C ASP A 16 -16.91 -25.05 -12.05
N GLN A 17 -17.00 -23.84 -12.61
CA GLN A 17 -15.94 -23.33 -13.49
C GLN A 17 -14.70 -22.82 -12.73
N ILE A 18 -14.78 -22.61 -11.41
CA ILE A 18 -13.61 -22.26 -10.59
C ILE A 18 -12.75 -23.51 -10.39
N ARG A 19 -11.51 -23.48 -10.90
CA ARG A 19 -10.54 -24.58 -10.77
C ARG A 19 -9.50 -24.34 -9.68
N HIS A 20 -9.34 -23.09 -9.23
CA HIS A 20 -8.33 -22.71 -8.27
C HIS A 20 -8.77 -21.50 -7.46
N THR A 21 -8.68 -21.63 -6.14
CA THR A 21 -8.97 -20.57 -5.18
C THR A 21 -7.79 -20.44 -4.23
N VAL A 22 -7.25 -19.23 -4.09
CA VAL A 22 -6.22 -18.92 -3.09
C VAL A 22 -6.72 -17.77 -2.23
N ARG A 23 -6.60 -17.98 -0.92
CA ARG A 23 -6.83 -16.93 0.06
C ARG A 23 -5.49 -16.33 0.45
N VAL A 24 -5.30 -15.06 0.13
CA VAL A 24 -4.16 -14.27 0.64
C VAL A 24 -4.51 -13.81 2.05
N PRO A 25 -3.70 -14.13 3.08
CA PRO A 25 -3.95 -13.69 4.44
C PRO A 25 -3.79 -12.17 4.56
N PRO A 26 -4.47 -11.53 5.53
CA PRO A 26 -4.20 -10.12 5.83
C PRO A 26 -2.76 -9.96 6.35
N GLU A 27 -2.15 -8.84 5.97
CA GLU A 27 -0.81 -8.45 6.41
C GLU A 27 -0.91 -7.23 7.32
N GLN A 28 -0.12 -7.21 8.40
CA GLN A 28 -0.05 -6.04 9.27
C GLN A 28 0.81 -4.97 8.62
N ALA A 29 0.45 -3.71 8.87
CA ALA A 29 1.23 -2.58 8.40
C ALA A 29 2.58 -2.51 9.13
N GLU A 30 3.67 -2.41 8.37
CA GLU A 30 4.95 -1.96 8.89
C GLU A 30 5.07 -0.45 8.70
N THR A 31 5.25 0.28 9.80
CA THR A 31 5.24 1.74 9.80
C THR A 31 6.41 2.33 10.56
N VAL A 32 6.74 3.59 10.25
CA VAL A 32 7.75 4.39 10.91
C VAL A 32 7.24 5.82 11.14
N SER A 33 7.79 6.49 12.15
CA SER A 33 7.44 7.87 12.44
C SER A 33 7.81 8.80 11.26
N PRO A 34 6.96 9.78 10.90
CA PRO A 34 7.30 10.75 9.87
C PRO A 34 8.58 11.53 10.18
N ALA A 35 8.87 11.76 11.47
CA ALA A 35 10.06 12.48 11.92
C ALA A 35 11.39 11.76 11.59
N THR A 36 11.34 10.47 11.24
CA THR A 36 12.54 9.70 10.85
C THR A 36 13.09 10.16 9.50
N VAL A 37 12.23 10.58 8.57
CA VAL A 37 12.61 10.86 7.18
C VAL A 37 12.18 12.24 6.68
N LEU A 38 11.27 12.91 7.39
CA LEU A 38 10.80 14.25 7.05
C LEU A 38 11.45 15.32 7.91
N ARG A 39 11.57 16.52 7.33
CA ARG A 39 11.97 17.73 8.06
C ARG A 39 10.94 18.03 9.16
N PRO A 40 11.33 18.54 10.34
CA PRO A 40 10.44 18.70 11.50
C PRO A 40 9.11 19.41 11.19
N ALA A 41 9.17 20.55 10.47
CA ALA A 41 7.97 21.32 10.13
C ALA A 41 6.95 20.57 9.25
N LEU A 42 7.40 19.58 8.47
CA LEU A 42 6.52 18.73 7.67
C LEU A 42 6.07 17.51 8.48
N ALA A 43 6.97 16.91 9.27
CA ALA A 43 6.66 15.78 10.15
C ALA A 43 5.52 16.11 11.12
N GLU A 44 5.53 17.31 11.71
CA GLU A 44 4.48 17.79 12.63
C GLU A 44 3.09 17.93 11.97
N ARG A 45 3.03 18.00 10.64
CA ARG A 45 1.78 18.13 9.87
C ARG A 45 1.24 16.80 9.37
N VAL A 46 2.00 15.72 9.54
CA VAL A 46 1.60 14.38 9.13
C VAL A 46 1.07 13.66 10.38
N GLU A 47 -0.25 13.45 10.41
CA GLU A 47 -0.95 12.90 11.59
C GLU A 47 -0.80 11.39 11.76
N THR A 48 -0.21 10.70 10.78
CA THR A 48 -0.11 9.24 10.74
C THR A 48 1.32 8.77 10.48
N ASP A 49 1.68 7.60 10.98
CA ASP A 49 2.95 6.98 10.61
C ASP A 49 3.01 6.68 9.10
N LEU A 50 4.22 6.71 8.56
CA LEU A 50 4.50 6.36 7.18
C LEU A 50 4.70 4.85 7.07
N PHE A 51 4.21 4.23 5.99
CA PHE A 51 4.62 2.87 5.68
C PHE A 51 6.12 2.80 5.39
N THR A 52 6.76 1.68 5.72
CA THR A 52 8.20 1.47 5.50
C THR A 52 8.63 1.75 4.05
N HIS A 53 7.84 1.31 3.06
CA HIS A 53 8.13 1.61 1.64
C HIS A 53 8.07 3.09 1.30
N GLN A 54 7.26 3.88 2.01
CA GLN A 54 7.21 5.33 1.80
C GLN A 54 8.47 6.00 2.35
N ALA A 55 8.87 5.62 3.56
CA ALA A 55 10.08 6.12 4.20
C ALA A 55 11.34 5.81 3.39
N THR A 56 11.51 4.55 2.94
CA THR A 56 12.62 4.16 2.06
C THR A 56 12.64 4.95 0.75
N GLY A 57 11.46 5.24 0.17
CA GLY A 57 11.35 6.07 -1.02
C GLY A 57 11.83 7.50 -0.79
N LEU A 58 11.41 8.11 0.32
CA LEU A 58 11.79 9.48 0.71
C LEU A 58 13.28 9.60 1.00
N GLU A 59 13.88 8.64 1.71
CA GLU A 59 15.32 8.64 1.99
C GLU A 59 16.15 8.59 0.70
N ARG A 60 15.78 7.71 -0.25
CA ARG A 60 16.46 7.62 -1.55
C ARG A 60 16.34 8.92 -2.35
N LEU A 61 15.13 9.50 -2.41
CA LEU A 61 14.90 10.77 -3.08
C LEU A 61 15.68 11.92 -2.43
N ALA A 62 15.78 11.94 -1.10
CA ALA A 62 16.58 12.93 -0.36
C ALA A 62 18.09 12.80 -0.66
N ASN A 63 18.57 11.58 -0.95
CA ASN A 63 19.94 11.33 -1.38
C ASN A 63 20.20 11.67 -2.86
N GLY A 64 19.18 12.12 -3.60
CA GLY A 64 19.29 12.46 -5.02
C GLY A 64 19.13 11.28 -5.97
N ASP A 65 18.71 10.11 -5.48
CA ASP A 65 18.45 8.95 -6.32
C ASP A 65 17.12 9.10 -7.08
N ASN A 66 17.08 8.56 -8.30
CA ASN A 66 15.82 8.32 -9.00
C ASN A 66 15.26 6.96 -8.58
N ILE A 67 13.95 6.90 -8.31
CA ILE A 67 13.30 5.66 -7.86
C ILE A 67 12.16 5.25 -8.79
N VAL A 68 11.88 3.94 -8.82
CA VAL A 68 10.64 3.36 -9.36
C VAL A 68 9.96 2.62 -8.22
N ALA A 69 8.75 3.02 -7.86
CA ALA A 69 7.98 2.40 -6.77
C ALA A 69 6.96 1.40 -7.33
N THR A 70 7.13 0.12 -7.03
CA THR A 70 6.20 -0.96 -7.39
C THR A 70 5.42 -1.41 -6.17
N THR A 71 4.27 -0.79 -5.91
CA THR A 71 3.42 -1.11 -4.76
C THR A 71 1.98 -1.36 -5.18
N SER A 72 1.25 -2.11 -4.36
CA SER A 72 -0.17 -2.40 -4.57
C SER A 72 -1.03 -1.14 -4.71
N THR A 73 -2.18 -1.29 -5.35
CA THR A 73 -3.21 -0.24 -5.38
C THR A 73 -3.64 0.10 -3.94
N SER A 74 -3.89 1.38 -3.67
CA SER A 74 -4.23 1.90 -2.34
C SER A 74 -3.14 1.79 -1.25
N SER A 75 -1.90 1.43 -1.57
CA SER A 75 -0.78 1.38 -0.58
C SER A 75 -0.19 2.75 -0.21
N GLY A 76 -0.82 3.85 -0.63
CA GLY A 76 -0.33 5.20 -0.36
C GLY A 76 0.93 5.63 -1.13
N LYS A 77 1.32 4.99 -2.24
CA LYS A 77 2.51 5.39 -3.03
C LYS A 77 2.55 6.86 -3.47
N THR A 78 1.39 7.50 -3.60
CA THR A 78 1.28 8.93 -3.88
C THR A 78 2.00 9.82 -2.86
N TRP A 79 2.03 9.37 -1.61
CA TRP A 79 2.70 10.09 -0.53
C TRP A 79 4.21 10.24 -0.75
N ILE A 80 4.85 9.30 -1.47
CA ILE A 80 6.31 9.34 -1.68
C ILE A 80 6.71 10.60 -2.44
N TYR A 81 6.07 10.88 -3.58
CA TYR A 81 6.39 12.06 -4.37
C TYR A 81 5.71 13.32 -3.85
N ALA A 82 4.53 13.23 -3.23
CA ALA A 82 3.85 14.40 -2.67
C ALA A 82 4.63 15.00 -1.49
N LEU A 83 5.13 14.17 -0.57
CA LEU A 83 5.92 14.64 0.57
C LEU A 83 7.31 15.12 0.14
N GLN A 84 7.94 14.48 -0.85
CA GLN A 84 9.23 14.94 -1.35
C GLN A 84 9.15 16.36 -1.94
N MET A 85 8.02 16.72 -2.54
CA MET A 85 7.81 18.03 -3.15
C MET A 85 7.37 19.12 -2.16
N ALA A 86 7.05 18.78 -0.91
CA ALA A 86 6.51 19.69 0.12
C ALA A 86 7.62 20.29 1.01
#